data_AF-A0A4Y2V7F3-F1
#
_entry.id   AF-A0A4Y2V7F3-F1
#
_cell.length_a   1.000
_cell.length_b   1.000
_cell.length_c   1.000
_cell.angle_alpha   90.00
_cell.angle_beta   90.00
_cell.angle_gamma   90.00
#
_symmetry.space_group_name_H-M   'P 1'
#
loop_
_entity.id
_entity.type
_entity.pdbx_description
1 polymer ?
#
loop_
_entity_poly.entity_id
_entity_poly.type
_entity_poly.pdbx_seq_one_letter_code
_entity_poly.pdbx_strand_id
1 'polypeptide(L)'
;MTGEIEKLLAIGKAAKPQNLEVKKLPVIWKSNKKAWMTAAIMEEWLKTLNAKMKNERHILLFSDNATCHLHIKLSNIKLAWFPPNTTSVTQPMDQRIIRCVKANYRKFQMQSLLANMKAASNVHAKFN
;
A
#
# COMPACT_ATOMS: atom_id res chain seq x y z
N MET A 1 -14.23 -13.60 -3.56
CA MET A 1 -13.67 -12.62 -4.51
C MET A 1 -12.48 -13.30 -5.16
N THR A 2 -12.60 -13.72 -6.42
CA THR A 2 -11.53 -14.38 -7.17
C THR A 2 -10.61 -13.31 -7.73
N GLY A 3 -9.34 -13.31 -7.30
CA GLY A 3 -8.33 -12.35 -7.75
C GLY A 3 -7.02 -12.57 -7.00
N GLU A 4 -5.90 -12.38 -7.71
CA GLU A 4 -4.57 -12.39 -7.12
C GLU A 4 -4.29 -11.02 -6.51
N ILE A 5 -3.71 -11.03 -5.31
CA ILE A 5 -3.31 -9.80 -4.62
C ILE A 5 -1.80 -9.64 -4.79
N GLU A 6 -1.38 -8.57 -5.46
CA GLU A 6 0.03 -8.22 -5.54
C GLU A 6 0.58 -7.77 -4.18
N LYS A 7 1.86 -8.09 -3.93
CA LYS A 7 2.52 -7.69 -2.70
C LYS A 7 2.57 -6.16 -2.62
N LEU A 8 2.07 -5.61 -1.52
CA LEU A 8 1.99 -4.16 -1.32
C LEU A 8 3.38 -3.55 -1.25
N LEU A 9 3.55 -2.41 -1.92
CA LEU A 9 4.72 -1.55 -1.80
C LEU A 9 4.47 -0.49 -0.72
N ALA A 10 5.25 -0.53 0.35
CA ALA A 10 5.22 0.44 1.44
C ALA A 10 6.46 1.35 1.36
N ILE A 11 6.24 2.67 1.47
CA ILE A 11 7.31 3.67 1.41
C ILE A 11 7.39 4.40 2.75
N GLY A 12 8.52 4.26 3.44
CA GLY A 12 8.79 4.93 4.70
C GLY A 12 9.83 6.04 4.59
N LYS A 13 10.03 6.79 5.68
CA LYS A 13 11.12 7.78 5.76
C LYS A 13 12.49 7.12 5.96
N ALA A 14 12.55 6.19 6.91
CA ALA A 14 13.77 5.48 7.26
C ALA A 14 13.87 4.16 6.48
N ALA A 15 15.06 3.83 6.01
CA ALA A 15 15.35 2.51 5.44
C ALA A 15 15.19 1.42 6.51
N LYS A 16 15.57 1.73 7.76
CA LYS A 16 15.43 0.87 8.93
C LYS A 16 14.71 1.67 10.04
N PRO A 17 13.37 1.66 10.07
CA PRO A 17 12.61 2.33 11.12
C PRO A 17 12.90 1.71 12.49
N GLN A 18 13.03 2.56 13.52
CA GLN A 18 13.11 2.10 14.91
C GLN A 18 11.81 1.41 15.30
N ASN A 19 11.90 0.34 16.10
CA ASN A 19 10.77 -0.43 16.61
C ASN A 19 9.89 -1.09 15.54
N LEU A 20 10.39 -1.25 14.31
CA LEU A 20 9.67 -1.97 13.26
C LEU A 20 10.62 -2.88 12.48
N GLU A 21 10.40 -4.18 12.61
CA GLU A 21 11.16 -5.17 11.87
C GLU A 21 10.57 -5.37 10.48
N VAL A 22 11.02 -4.53 9.53
CA VAL A 22 10.53 -4.49 8.15
C VAL A 22 10.54 -5.86 7.47
N LYS A 23 11.55 -6.71 7.77
CA LYS A 23 11.66 -8.06 7.19
C LYS A 23 10.51 -9.00 7.55
N LYS A 24 9.85 -8.76 8.70
CA LYS A 24 8.70 -9.56 9.15
C LYS A 24 7.38 -9.09 8.51
N LEU A 25 7.38 -7.95 7.81
CA LEU A 25 6.18 -7.42 7.18
C LEU A 25 5.95 -8.08 5.81
N PRO A 26 4.69 -8.40 5.45
CA PRO A 26 4.35 -8.97 4.14
C PRO A 26 4.31 -7.90 3.03
N VAL A 27 5.25 -6.95 3.03
CA VAL A 27 5.30 -5.82 2.08
C VAL A 27 6.67 -5.72 1.43
N ILE A 28 6.73 -5.09 0.27
CA ILE A 28 7.99 -4.59 -0.29
C ILE A 28 8.24 -3.23 0.34
N TRP A 29 9.39 -3.04 0.97
CA TRP A 29 9.73 -1.79 1.65
C TRP A 29 10.71 -0.96 0.83
N LYS A 30 10.37 0.31 0.64
CA LYS A 30 11.26 1.35 0.09
C LYS A 30 11.31 2.52 1.06
N SER A 31 12.35 3.35 0.94
CA SER A 31 12.47 4.54 1.78
C SER A 31 12.98 5.74 1.02
N ASN A 32 12.42 6.91 1.33
CA ASN A 32 12.96 8.21 0.91
C ASN A 32 12.59 9.29 1.93
N LYS A 33 13.21 10.47 1.86
CA LYS A 33 13.03 11.54 2.85
C LYS A 33 11.57 11.99 3.06
N LYS A 34 10.72 11.87 2.04
CA LYS A 34 9.32 12.33 2.06
C LYS A 34 8.32 11.22 2.38
N ALA A 35 8.74 9.95 2.31
CA ALA A 35 7.89 8.76 2.41
C ALA A 35 6.73 8.71 1.39
N TRP A 36 6.94 9.27 0.19
CA TRP A 36 5.94 9.28 -0.89
C TRP A 36 6.47 8.59 -2.15
N MET A 37 5.56 8.26 -3.07
CA MET A 37 5.94 7.70 -4.38
C MET A 37 6.82 8.68 -5.16
N THR A 38 7.84 8.17 -5.84
CA THR A 38 8.67 8.94 -6.78
C THR A 38 8.68 8.24 -8.14
N ALA A 39 8.99 8.98 -9.20
CA ALA A 39 9.15 8.42 -10.54
C ALA A 39 10.10 7.22 -10.57
N ALA A 40 11.25 7.33 -9.90
CA ALA A 40 12.23 6.24 -9.83
C ALA A 40 11.68 4.97 -9.15
N ILE A 41 10.95 5.13 -8.04
CA ILE A 41 10.33 3.99 -7.34
C ILE A 41 9.21 3.38 -8.20
N MET A 42 8.40 4.22 -8.86
CA MET A 42 7.33 3.78 -9.75
C MET A 42 7.88 3.01 -10.95
N GLU A 43 8.95 3.50 -11.57
CA GLU A 43 9.61 2.85 -12.71
C GLU A 43 10.16 1.47 -12.32
N GLU A 44 10.86 1.39 -11.19
CA GLU A 44 11.41 0.14 -10.67
C GLU A 44 10.28 -0.87 -10.43
N TRP A 45 9.21 -0.44 -9.75
CA TRP A 45 8.06 -1.28 -9.46
C TRP A 45 7.35 -1.76 -10.74
N LEU A 46 7.13 -0.88 -11.72
CA LEU A 46 6.54 -1.23 -13.01
C LEU A 46 7.38 -2.23 -13.79
N LYS A 47 8.71 -2.07 -13.80
CA LYS A 47 9.62 -3.02 -14.45
C LYS A 47 9.56 -4.40 -13.80
N THR A 48 9.56 -4.46 -12.47
CA THR A 48 9.41 -5.72 -11.73
C THR A 48 8.06 -6.38 -12.02
N LEU A 49 6.96 -5.61 -11.97
CA LEU A 49 5.63 -6.13 -12.27
C LEU A 49 5.55 -6.62 -13.72
N ASN A 50 6.11 -5.89 -14.68
CA ASN A 50 6.11 -6.30 -16.09
C ASN A 50 6.91 -7.58 -16.31
N ALA A 51 8.04 -7.75 -15.62
CA ALA A 51 8.83 -8.99 -15.67
C ALA A 51 8.06 -10.19 -15.11
N LYS A 52 7.26 -10.00 -14.06
CA LYS A 52 6.34 -11.03 -13.56
C LYS A 52 5.27 -11.36 -14.59
N MET A 53 4.58 -10.33 -15.09
CA MET A 53 3.48 -10.47 -16.05
C MET A 53 3.93 -11.09 -17.38
N LYS A 54 5.19 -10.88 -17.81
CA LYS A 54 5.80 -11.58 -18.96
C LYS A 54 5.67 -13.10 -18.88
N ASN A 55 5.75 -13.66 -17.67
CA ASN A 55 5.67 -15.10 -17.44
C ASN A 55 4.25 -15.59 -17.15
N GLU A 56 3.27 -14.69 -17.05
CA GLU A 56 1.92 -15.01 -16.57
C GLU A 56 0.83 -14.59 -17.57
N ARG A 57 0.72 -13.28 -17.88
CA ARG A 57 -0.39 -12.72 -18.68
C ARG A 57 -0.13 -11.29 -19.15
N HIS A 58 -0.97 -10.80 -20.07
CA HIS A 58 -1.08 -9.37 -20.35
C HIS A 58 -2.11 -8.71 -19.44
N ILE A 59 -1.79 -7.53 -18.90
CA ILE A 59 -2.69 -6.78 -18.02
C ILE A 59 -2.87 -5.33 -18.47
N LEU A 60 -4.02 -4.76 -18.12
CA LEU A 60 -4.30 -3.33 -18.17
C LEU A 60 -4.19 -2.77 -16.76
N LEU A 61 -3.28 -1.83 -16.53
CA LEU A 61 -3.08 -1.18 -15.24
C LEU A 61 -3.64 0.24 -15.28
N PHE A 62 -4.65 0.50 -14.46
CA PHE A 62 -5.25 1.83 -14.31
C PHE A 62 -4.47 2.66 -13.29
N SER A 63 -4.13 3.89 -13.67
CA SER A 63 -3.38 4.83 -12.84
C SER A 63 -3.97 6.24 -12.92
N ASP A 64 -3.82 7.03 -11.87
CA ASP A 64 -4.17 8.45 -11.88
C ASP A 64 -3.07 9.31 -12.51
N ASN A 65 -3.32 10.60 -12.69
CA ASN A 65 -2.39 11.53 -13.35
C ASN A 65 -1.36 12.17 -12.38
N ALA A 66 -0.92 11.46 -11.34
CA ALA A 66 0.13 11.97 -10.46
C ALA A 66 1.47 12.14 -11.20
N THR A 67 2.25 13.15 -10.80
CA THR A 67 3.54 13.50 -11.42
C THR A 67 4.60 12.42 -11.32
N CYS A 68 4.46 11.48 -10.37
CA CYS A 68 5.34 10.33 -10.24
C CYS A 68 5.01 9.19 -11.20
N HIS A 69 3.87 9.24 -11.88
CA HIS A 69 3.45 8.20 -12.80
C HIS A 69 4.00 8.44 -14.20
N LEU A 70 4.67 7.44 -14.74
CA LEU A 70 5.47 7.55 -15.96
C LEU A 70 4.75 6.95 -17.17
N HIS A 71 4.87 7.63 -18.32
CA HIS A 71 4.41 7.14 -19.61
C HIS A 71 5.47 6.25 -20.28
N ILE A 72 5.75 5.08 -19.68
CA ILE A 72 6.70 4.12 -20.23
C ILE A 72 5.99 3.03 -21.03
N LYS A 73 6.64 2.55 -22.09
CA LYS A 73 6.18 1.36 -22.84
C LYS A 73 6.67 0.09 -22.15
N LEU A 74 5.75 -0.83 -21.89
CA LEU A 74 6.00 -2.11 -21.26
C LEU A 74 5.44 -3.22 -22.18
N SER A 75 6.02 -4.41 -22.12
CA SER A 75 5.66 -5.51 -23.04
C SER A 75 4.32 -6.16 -22.70
N ASN A 76 4.03 -6.33 -21.41
CA ASN A 76 2.88 -7.11 -20.92
C ASN A 76 1.91 -6.28 -20.08
N ILE A 77 2.27 -5.02 -19.80
CA ILE A 77 1.42 -4.08 -19.08
C ILE A 77 1.07 -2.93 -20.01
N LYS A 78 -0.22 -2.73 -20.25
CA LYS A 78 -0.73 -1.51 -20.84
C LYS A 78 -1.13 -0.56 -19.72
N LEU A 79 -0.57 0.65 -19.70
CA LEU A 79 -0.98 1.69 -18.76
C LEU A 79 -2.21 2.41 -19.31
N ALA A 80 -3.25 2.53 -18.50
CA ALA A 80 -4.44 3.31 -18.76
C ALA A 80 -4.59 4.40 -17.71
N TRP A 81 -4.95 5.60 -18.15
CA TRP A 81 -5.01 6.78 -17.30
C TRP A 81 -6.45 7.23 -17.13
N PHE A 82 -6.81 7.63 -15.91
CA PHE A 82 -8.09 8.28 -15.69
C PHE A 82 -8.09 9.71 -16.28
N PRO A 83 -9.26 10.25 -16.66
CA PRO A 83 -9.35 11.66 -17.04
C PRO A 83 -8.86 12.58 -15.91
N PRO A 84 -8.27 13.75 -16.24
CA PRO A 84 -7.93 14.75 -15.24
C PRO A 84 -9.15 15.16 -14.43
N ASN A 85 -8.96 15.43 -13.14
CA ASN A 85 -10.00 15.95 -12.22
C ASN A 85 -11.23 15.04 -12.02
N THR A 86 -11.20 13.77 -12.45
CA THR A 86 -12.30 12.82 -12.19
C THR A 86 -11.97 11.80 -11.10
N THR A 87 -10.80 11.90 -10.45
CA THR A 87 -10.29 10.95 -9.45
C THR A 87 -11.35 10.53 -8.42
N SER A 88 -12.04 11.48 -7.78
CA SER A 88 -13.06 11.18 -6.77
C SER A 88 -14.25 10.38 -7.29
N VAL A 89 -14.54 10.49 -8.59
CA VAL A 89 -15.71 9.88 -9.25
C VAL A 89 -15.34 8.60 -9.97
N THR A 90 -14.15 8.49 -10.57
CA THR A 90 -13.79 7.34 -11.43
C THR A 90 -12.79 6.39 -10.81
N GLN A 91 -11.98 6.85 -9.85
CA GLN A 91 -10.89 6.05 -9.28
C GLN A 91 -11.43 5.15 -8.15
N PRO A 92 -11.39 3.81 -8.30
CA PRO A 92 -11.94 2.90 -7.28
C PRO A 92 -11.30 3.06 -5.90
N MET A 93 -10.01 3.44 -5.88
CA MET A 93 -9.26 3.73 -4.65
C MET A 93 -9.93 4.81 -3.81
N ASP A 94 -10.29 5.92 -4.44
CA ASP A 94 -10.91 7.08 -3.79
C ASP A 94 -12.39 6.90 -3.52
N GLN A 95 -13.09 6.12 -4.35
CA GLN A 95 -14.52 5.87 -4.15
C GLN A 95 -14.80 5.22 -2.79
N ARG A 96 -14.04 4.19 -2.39
CA ARG A 96 -14.26 3.51 -1.10
C ARG A 96 -13.05 2.80 -0.50
N ILE A 97 -12.12 2.29 -1.31
CA ILE A 97 -11.06 1.39 -0.80
C ILE A 97 -10.24 2.08 0.28
N ILE A 98 -9.76 3.30 0.02
CA ILE A 98 -8.98 4.07 0.99
C ILE A 98 -9.78 4.32 2.28
N ARG A 99 -11.06 4.66 2.15
CA ARG A 99 -11.95 4.88 3.31
C ARG A 99 -12.09 3.61 4.15
N CYS A 100 -12.38 2.47 3.50
CA CYS A 100 -12.55 1.19 4.17
C CYS A 100 -11.28 0.75 4.89
N VAL A 101 -10.11 0.86 4.23
CA VAL A 101 -8.81 0.54 4.84
C VAL A 101 -8.56 1.42 6.07
N LYS A 102 -8.77 2.73 5.97
CA LYS A 102 -8.60 3.66 7.11
C LYS A 102 -9.54 3.33 8.27
N ALA A 103 -10.80 3.04 7.98
CA ALA A 103 -11.80 2.70 9.00
C ALA A 103 -11.44 1.40 9.73
N ASN A 104 -11.09 0.34 8.99
CA ASN A 104 -10.69 -0.94 9.56
C ASN A 104 -9.39 -0.83 10.37
N TYR A 105 -8.41 -0.07 9.88
CA TYR A 105 -7.17 0.16 10.61
C TYR A 105 -7.40 0.87 11.95
N ARG A 106 -8.24 1.92 11.97
CA ARG A 106 -8.60 2.61 13.22
C ARG A 106 -9.36 1.70 14.18
N LYS A 107 -10.32 0.93 13.67
CA LYS A 107 -11.05 -0.06 14.48
C LYS A 107 -10.09 -1.05 15.13
N PHE A 108 -9.16 -1.61 14.36
CA PHE A 108 -8.14 -2.53 14.86
C PHE A 108 -7.25 -1.89 15.94
N GLN A 109 -6.79 -0.66 15.72
CA GLN A 109 -6.01 0.06 16.75
C GLN A 109 -6.79 0.23 18.04
N MET A 110 -8.05 0.66 17.98
CA MET A 110 -8.90 0.84 19.17
C MET A 110 -9.11 -0.48 19.91
N GLN A 111 -9.37 -1.56 19.19
CA GLN A 111 -9.52 -2.89 19.77
C GLN A 111 -8.23 -3.36 20.46
N SER A 112 -7.07 -3.13 19.86
CA SER A 112 -5.76 -3.46 20.45
C SER A 112 -5.50 -2.65 21.73
N LEU A 113 -5.78 -1.34 21.72
CA LEU A 113 -5.66 -0.50 22.91
C LEU A 113 -6.57 -0.97 24.04
N LEU A 114 -7.84 -1.26 23.75
CA LEU A 114 -8.80 -1.76 24.76
C LEU A 114 -8.38 -3.11 25.34
N ALA A 115 -7.86 -4.01 24.51
CA ALA A 115 -7.34 -5.31 24.97
C ALA A 115 -6.15 -5.13 25.92
N ASN A 116 -5.22 -4.23 25.58
CA ASN A 116 -4.06 -3.93 26.42
C ASN A 116 -4.45 -3.25 27.74
N MET A 117 -5.43 -2.34 27.72
CA MET A 117 -5.97 -1.73 28.94
C MET A 117 -6.58 -2.78 29.87
N LYS A 118 -7.44 -3.67 29.36
CA LYS A 118 -8.03 -4.76 30.16
C LYS A 118 -6.98 -5.70 30.73
N ALA A 119 -5.94 -6.02 29.96
CA ALA A 119 -4.83 -6.84 30.44
C ALA A 119 -4.10 -6.14 31.60
N ALA A 120 -3.82 -4.84 31.48
CA ALA A 120 -3.20 -4.07 32.56
C ALA A 120 -4.08 -3.99 33.83
N SER A 121 -5.39 -3.81 33.68
CA SER A 121 -6.35 -3.80 34.81
C SER A 121 -6.38 -5.14 35.55
N ASN A 122 -6.38 -6.25 34.81
CA ASN A 122 -6.41 -7.61 35.38
C ASN A 122 -5.11 -7.97 36.10
N VAL A 123 -3.97 -7.42 35.66
CA VAL A 123 -2.69 -7.58 36.36
C VAL A 123 -2.74 -6.83 37.70
N HIS A 124 -3.26 -5.60 37.72
CA HIS A 124 -3.37 -4.81 38.96
C HIS A 124 -4.35 -5.41 39.99
N ALA A 125 -5.40 -6.09 39.53
CA ALA A 125 -6.35 -6.80 40.39
C ALA A 125 -5.82 -8.13 40.98
N LYS A 126 -4.70 -8.66 40.46
CA LYS A 126 -4.04 -9.87 40.99
C LYS A 126 -2.97 -9.58 42.04
N PHE A 127 -2.62 -8.31 42.23
CA PHE A 127 -1.60 -7.86 43.19
C PHE A 127 -2.18 -7.14 44.42
N ASN A 128 -3.51 -7.12 44.56
CA ASN A 128 -4.25 -6.75 45.77
C ASN A 128 -5.04 -7.97 46.25
#